data_AF-A0A1G2QN95-F1
#
_entry.id   AF-A0A1G2QN95-F1
#
_cell.length_a   1.000
_cell.length_b   1.000
_cell.length_c   1.000
_cell.angle_alpha   90.00
_cell.angle_beta   90.00
_cell.angle_gamma   90.00
#
_symmetry.space_group_name_H-M   'P 1'
#
loop_
_entity.id
_entity.type
_entity.pdbx_description
1 polymer ?
#
loop_
_entity_poly.entity_id
_entity_poly.type
_entity_poly.pdbx_seq_one_letter_code
_entity_poly.pdbx_strand_id
1 'polypeptide(L)'
;MMALKKIIVFSLIIYFLILFQTSFLVHFVLLRYLPNLAVIFVLFLSIREKPDEKTALIMSFVGGLLLDAFSAKPFGFYALIFLITSLIIKFLLRKYIRLEISKA
;
A
#
# COMPACT_ATOMS: atom_id res chain seq x y z
N MET A 1 -4.99 4.92 -18.19
CA MET A 1 -4.15 6.09 -17.81
C MET A 1 -4.59 6.57 -16.44
N MET A 2 -3.68 6.68 -15.48
CA MET A 2 -4.04 7.13 -14.13
C MET A 2 -4.31 8.64 -14.16
N ALA A 3 -5.44 9.09 -13.61
CA ALA A 3 -5.71 10.51 -13.48
C ALA A 3 -4.81 11.09 -12.37
N LEU A 4 -4.10 12.20 -12.66
CA LEU A 4 -3.23 12.91 -11.70
C LEU A 4 -3.93 13.17 -10.36
N LYS A 5 -5.23 13.51 -10.42
CA LYS A 5 -6.09 13.69 -9.25
C LYS A 5 -6.07 12.48 -8.30
N LYS A 6 -6.10 11.25 -8.82
CA LYS A 6 -6.07 10.04 -7.98
C LYS A 6 -4.73 9.88 -7.28
N ILE A 7 -3.62 10.20 -7.95
CA ILE A 7 -2.27 10.10 -7.35
C ILE A 7 -2.19 11.04 -6.15
N ILE A 8 -2.56 12.31 -6.37
CA ILE A 8 -2.49 13.33 -5.33
C ILE A 8 -3.36 12.95 -4.13
N VAL A 9 -4.61 12.54 -4.36
CA VAL A 9 -5.53 12.16 -3.29
C VAL A 9 -5.02 10.96 -2.50
N PHE A 10 -4.57 9.90 -3.18
CA PHE A 10 -4.07 8.71 -2.49
C PHE A 10 -2.76 8.97 -1.76
N SER A 11 -1.86 9.78 -2.31
CA SER A 11 -0.63 10.19 -1.62
C SER A 11 -0.94 10.97 -0.35
N LEU A 12 -1.93 11.88 -0.40
CA LEU A 12 -2.35 12.66 0.77
C LEU A 12 -2.98 11.76 1.86
N ILE A 13 -3.79 10.77 1.46
CA ILE A 13 -4.35 9.78 2.37
C ILE A 13 -3.24 8.97 3.04
N ILE A 14 -2.28 8.44 2.27
CA ILE A 14 -1.17 7.67 2.81
C ILE A 14 -0.35 8.52 3.77
N TYR A 15 -0.05 9.77 3.38
CA TYR A 15 0.67 10.72 4.23
C TYR A 15 -0.06 10.95 5.57
N PHE A 16 -1.37 11.20 5.52
CA PHE A 16 -2.18 11.34 6.73
C PHE A 16 -2.15 10.08 7.59
N LEU A 17 -2.28 8.89 7.00
CA LEU A 17 -2.21 7.62 7.74
C LEU A 17 -0.85 7.41 8.41
N ILE A 18 0.24 7.79 7.74
CA ILE A 18 1.59 7.73 8.29
C ILE A 18 1.72 8.66 9.50
N LEU A 19 1.29 9.92 9.37
CA LEU A 19 1.32 10.85 10.50
C LEU A 19 0.44 10.40 11.65
N PHE A 20 -0.76 9.89 11.36
CA PHE A 20 -1.69 9.41 12.37
C PHE A 20 -1.09 8.22 13.14
N GLN A 21 -0.47 7.25 12.45
CA GLN A 21 0.16 6.11 13.12
C GLN A 21 1.41 6.51 13.92
N THR A 22 2.26 7.41 13.41
CA THR A 22 3.52 7.79 14.07
C THR A 22 3.30 8.74 15.23
N SER A 23 2.30 9.62 15.16
CA SER A 23 2.09 10.69 16.13
C SER A 23 1.01 10.36 17.16
N PHE A 24 -0.07 9.68 16.76
CA PHE A 24 -1.20 9.39 17.65
C PHE A 24 -1.17 7.94 18.13
N LEU A 25 -1.14 6.96 17.21
CA LEU A 25 -1.27 5.54 17.58
C LEU A 25 -0.07 4.99 18.36
N VAL A 26 1.09 5.65 18.30
CA VAL A 26 2.27 5.29 19.09
C VAL A 26 2.02 5.31 20.60
N HIS A 27 0.98 6.01 21.08
CA HIS A 27 0.60 6.04 22.49
C HIS A 27 -0.35 4.91 22.89
N PHE A 28 -1.00 4.26 21.91
CA PHE A 28 -2.03 3.24 22.11
C PHE A 28 -1.48 1.81 21.95
N VAL A 29 -0.23 1.58 22.37
CA VAL A 29 0.49 0.27 22.30
C VAL A 29 -0.07 -0.72 23.33
N LEU A 30 -1.40 -0.87 23.38
CA LEU A 30 -2.11 -1.91 24.13
C LEU A 30 -1.89 -3.29 23.51
N LEU A 31 -1.53 -3.35 22.22
CA LEU A 31 -1.01 -4.54 21.55
C LEU A 31 0.41 -4.25 21.09
N ARG A 32 1.36 -5.08 21.54
CA ARG A 32 2.81 -5.04 21.24
C ARG A 32 3.17 -4.92 19.74
N TYR A 33 2.20 -5.10 18.84
CA TYR A 33 2.34 -5.02 17.40
C TYR A 33 1.17 -4.23 16.79
N LEU A 34 1.41 -2.96 16.47
CA LEU A 34 0.44 -2.14 15.75
C LEU A 34 0.65 -2.34 14.23
N PRO A 35 -0.35 -2.82 13.47
CA PRO A 35 -0.23 -2.96 12.03
C PRO A 35 0.02 -1.61 11.35
N ASN A 36 0.88 -1.60 10.34
CA ASN A 36 1.16 -0.38 9.58
C ASN A 36 -0.05 -0.01 8.71
N LEU A 37 -0.68 1.12 9.00
CA LEU A 37 -1.89 1.58 8.32
C LEU A 37 -1.64 1.86 6.83
N ALA A 38 -0.44 2.33 6.47
CA ALA A 38 -0.08 2.58 5.08
C ALA A 38 0.03 1.27 4.27
N VAL A 39 0.58 0.20 4.87
CA VAL A 39 0.57 -1.14 4.26
C VAL A 39 -0.87 -1.58 4.01
N ILE A 40 -1.74 -1.50 5.01
CA ILE A 40 -3.14 -1.93 4.91
C ILE A 40 -3.86 -1.19 3.77
N PHE A 41 -3.64 0.11 3.65
CA PHE A 41 -4.23 0.90 2.58
C PHE A 41 -3.74 0.46 1.19
N VAL A 42 -2.44 0.22 1.05
CA VAL A 42 -1.83 -0.25 -0.20
C VAL A 42 -2.28 -1.68 -0.56
N LEU A 43 -2.43 -2.56 0.43
CA LEU A 43 -3.01 -3.89 0.29
C LEU A 43 -4.43 -3.79 -0.28
N PHE A 44 -5.26 -2.94 0.33
CA PHE A 44 -6.64 -2.72 -0.11
C PHE A 44 -6.71 -2.19 -1.55
N LEU A 45 -5.85 -1.24 -1.91
CA LEU A 45 -5.74 -0.76 -3.29
C LEU A 45 -5.34 -1.89 -4.24
N SER A 46 -4.38 -2.72 -3.86
CA SER A 46 -3.88 -3.84 -4.67
C SER A 46 -4.95 -4.90 -4.93
N ILE A 47 -5.89 -5.09 -4.00
CA ILE A 47 -7.03 -6.01 -4.13
C ILE A 47 -8.16 -5.44 -4.98
N ARG A 48 -8.49 -4.15 -4.81
CA ARG A 48 -9.62 -3.53 -5.51
C ARG A 48 -9.30 -3.13 -6.95
N GLU A 49 -8.06 -2.77 -7.21
CA GLU A 49 -7.63 -2.37 -8.53
C GLU A 49 -7.58 -3.58 -9.47
N LYS A 50 -7.96 -3.40 -10.75
CA LYS A 50 -7.82 -4.45 -11.75
C LYS A 50 -6.34 -4.87 -11.86
N PRO A 51 -6.04 -6.16 -12.08
CA PRO A 51 -4.65 -6.65 -12.14
C PRO A 51 -3.77 -5.95 -13.19
N ASP A 52 -4.39 -5.46 -14.28
CA ASP A 52 -3.71 -4.82 -15.41
C ASP A 52 -3.40 -3.33 -15.16
N GLU A 53 -4.06 -2.71 -14.18
CA GLU A 53 -3.80 -1.31 -13.82
C GLU A 53 -2.55 -1.23 -12.92
N LYS A 54 -1.90 -0.06 -12.87
CA LYS A 54 -0.59 0.14 -12.20
C LYS A 54 -0.66 1.08 -10.99
N THR A 55 -1.83 1.64 -10.67
CA THR A 55 -2.04 2.59 -9.59
C THR A 55 -1.56 2.05 -8.25
N ALA A 56 -2.00 0.87 -7.83
CA ALA A 56 -1.60 0.31 -6.54
C ALA A 56 -0.09 0.07 -6.47
N LEU A 57 0.56 -0.30 -7.58
CA LEU A 57 2.00 -0.50 -7.63
C LEU A 57 2.76 0.83 -7.50
N ILE A 58 2.30 1.88 -8.19
CA ILE A 58 2.83 3.24 -8.04
C ILE A 58 2.62 3.74 -6.62
N MET A 59 1.42 3.58 -6.06
CA MET A 59 1.11 4.00 -4.69
C MET A 59 1.87 3.19 -3.64
N SER A 60 2.21 1.93 -3.91
CA SER A 60 3.06 1.10 -3.06
C SER A 60 4.45 1.69 -2.95
N PHE A 61 5.03 2.07 -4.09
CA PHE A 61 6.35 2.68 -4.13
C PHE A 61 6.35 4.06 -3.46
N VAL A 62 5.43 4.95 -3.87
CA VAL A 62 5.31 6.30 -3.31
C VAL A 62 5.01 6.25 -1.81
N GLY A 63 4.08 5.40 -1.39
CA GLY A 63 3.69 5.25 0.00
C GLY A 63 4.80 4.66 0.86
N GLY A 64 5.58 3.73 0.32
CA GLY A 64 6.74 3.18 1.01
C GLY A 64 7.88 4.20 1.13
N LEU A 65 8.15 5.02 0.10
CA LEU A 65 9.12 6.12 0.19
C LEU A 65 8.70 7.18 1.21
N LEU A 66 7.39 7.50 1.26
CA LEU A 66 6.86 8.40 2.29
C LEU A 66 7.10 7.80 3.67
N LEU A 67 6.83 6.52 3.87
CA LEU A 67 7.05 5.86 5.16
C LEU A 67 8.53 5.78 5.52
N ASP A 68 9.42 5.55 4.55
CA ASP A 68 10.86 5.55 4.75
C ASP A 68 11.32 6.88 5.37
N ALA A 69 10.78 8.02 4.90
CA ALA A 69 11.12 9.36 5.42
C ALA A 69 10.71 9.59 6.89
N PHE A 70 9.72 8.87 7.39
CA PHE A 70 9.26 8.95 8.79
C PHE A 70 9.77 7.78 9.64
N SER A 71 10.64 6.93 9.10
CA SER A 71 11.14 5.74 9.78
C SER A 71 12.64 5.85 10.09
N ALA A 72 13.08 5.14 11.13
CA ALA A 72 14.51 4.98 11.43
C ALA A 72 15.21 3.90 10.58
N LYS A 73 14.57 3.41 9.51
CA LYS A 73 15.11 2.35 8.64
C LYS A 73 15.88 2.96 7.45
N PRO A 74 16.76 2.18 6.79
CA PRO A 74 17.40 2.63 5.56
C PRO A 74 16.37 3.06 4.52
N PHE A 75 16.65 4.16 3.82
CA PHE A 75 15.78 4.68 2.77
C PHE A 75 15.57 3.63 1.68
N GLY A 76 14.31 3.39 1.27
CA GLY A 76 13.92 2.35 0.32
C GLY A 76 13.49 1.02 0.95
N PHE A 77 13.65 0.84 2.26
CA PHE A 77 13.26 -0.40 2.95
C PHE A 77 11.75 -0.67 2.83
N TYR A 78 10.91 0.29 3.21
CA TYR A 78 9.47 0.15 3.11
C TYR A 78 8.98 0.25 1.67
N ALA A 79 9.62 1.07 0.81
CA ALA A 79 9.34 1.09 -0.62
C ALA A 79 9.43 -0.30 -1.27
N LEU A 80 10.50 -1.05 -0.97
CA LEU A 80 10.68 -2.42 -1.46
C LEU A 80 9.63 -3.39 -0.90
N ILE A 81 9.39 -3.35 0.42
CA ILE A 81 8.41 -4.22 1.07
C ILE A 81 7.02 -4.00 0.47
N PHE A 82 6.60 -2.75 0.31
CA PHE A 82 5.27 -2.41 -0.22
C PHE A 82 5.14 -2.84 -1.67
N LEU A 83 6.16 -2.60 -2.49
CA LEU A 83 6.19 -3.02 -3.90
C LEU A 83 6.08 -4.55 -4.03
N ILE A 84 6.91 -5.30 -3.31
CA ILE A 84 6.89 -6.77 -3.34
C ILE A 84 5.52 -7.29 -2.91
N THR A 85 4.97 -6.71 -1.84
CA THR A 85 3.65 -7.11 -1.32
C THR A 85 2.54 -6.87 -2.36
N SER A 86 2.51 -5.70 -2.99
CA SER A 86 1.53 -5.39 -4.04
C SER A 86 1.69 -6.29 -5.27
N LEU A 87 2.92 -6.58 -5.68
CA LEU A 87 3.22 -7.49 -6.79
C LEU A 87 2.72 -8.90 -6.52
N ILE A 88 3.00 -9.45 -5.33
CA ILE A 88 2.52 -10.78 -4.93
C ILE A 88 1.00 -10.82 -4.99
N ILE A 89 0.32 -9.81 -4.44
CA ILE A 89 -1.15 -9.76 -4.43
C ILE A 89 -1.71 -9.70 -5.84
N LYS A 90 -1.21 -8.79 -6.68
CA LYS A 90 -1.67 -8.72 -8.08
C LYS A 90 -1.42 -10.00 -8.84
N PHE A 91 -0.28 -10.65 -8.61
CA PHE A 91 0.03 -11.95 -9.18
C PHE A 91 -0.97 -13.03 -8.74
N LEU A 92 -1.27 -13.11 -7.44
CA LEU A 92 -2.26 -14.03 -6.89
C LEU A 92 -3.66 -13.75 -7.45
N LEU A 93 -4.12 -12.50 -7.49
CA LEU A 93 -5.43 -12.13 -8.02
C LEU A 93 -5.55 -12.45 -9.51
N ARG A 94 -4.50 -12.19 -10.29
CA ARG A 94 -4.46 -12.52 -11.72
C ARG A 94 -4.52 -14.03 -11.95
N LYS A 95 -3.83 -14.82 -11.13
CA LYS A 95 -3.75 -16.27 -11.26
C LYS A 95 -5.00 -16.99 -10.74
N TYR A 96 -5.56 -16.58 -9.60
CA TYR A 96 -6.63 -17.34 -8.92
C TYR A 96 -8.03 -16.79 -9.19
N ILE A 97 -8.24 -15.47 -9.13
CA ILE A 97 -9.60 -14.90 -9.20
C ILE A 97 -10.12 -14.78 -10.65
N ARG A 98 -9.24 -14.54 -11.64
CA ARG A 98 -9.68 -14.43 -13.05
C ARG A 98 -9.90 -15.78 -13.74
N LEU A 99 -9.29 -16.87 -13.25
CA LEU A 99 -9.49 -18.19 -13.85
C LEU A 99 -10.88 -18.76 -13.57
N GLU A 100 -11.55 -18.33 -12.51
CA GLU A 100 -12.92 -18.77 -12.20
C GLU A 100 -13.96 -18.06 -13.06
N ILE A 101 -13.81 -16.76 -13.34
CA ILE A 101 -14.79 -15.98 -14.13
C ILE A 101 -14.77 -16.37 -15.61
N SER A 102 -13.64 -16.85 -16.14
CA SER A 102 -13.53 -17.28 -17.54
C SER A 102 -14.09 -18.69 -17.81
N LYS A 103 -14.42 -19.44 -16.76
CA LYS A 103 -14.93 -20.82 -16.86
C LYS A 103 -16.39 -20.96 -16.41
N ALA A 104 -17.02 -19.86 -15.97
CA ALA A 104 -18.42 -19.81 -15.56
C ALA A 104 -19.31 -19.32 -16.71
#